data_AF-A0A2N9F549-F1
#
_entry.id   AF-A0A2N9F549-F1
#
_cell.length_a   1.000
_cell.length_b   1.000
_cell.length_c   1.000
_cell.angle_alpha   90.00
_cell.angle_beta   90.00
_cell.angle_gamma   90.00
#
_symmetry.space_group_name_H-M   'P 1'
#
loop_
_entity.id
_entity.type
_entity.pdbx_description
1 polymer ?
#
loop_
_entity_poly.entity_id
_entity_poly.type
_entity_poly.pdbx_seq_one_letter_code
_entity_poly.pdbx_strand_id
1 'polypeptide(L)'
;MKEQMKEMKSQVKEKATINLDMLVHRSKTPFTNTVDDYPFPTKFKVPQLENFDGLRDPLDYLDSFRTVMRLQGVSNEIMCHAFPINLRGSARVWFNQLETGSIDTFAQLSRAFIDNFIRGRRSARPSITS
;
A
#
# COMPACT_ATOMS: atom_id res chain seq x y z
N MET A 1 -36.39 5.38 -7.75
CA MET A 1 -35.71 5.13 -6.45
C MET A 1 -35.50 3.65 -6.16
N LYS A 2 -36.54 2.78 -6.20
CA LYS A 2 -36.41 1.33 -5.91
C LYS A 2 -35.43 0.58 -6.84
N GLU A 3 -35.50 0.80 -8.15
CA GLU A 3 -34.57 0.18 -9.10
C GLU A 3 -33.12 0.64 -8.91
N GLN A 4 -32.90 1.92 -8.57
CA GLN A 4 -31.56 2.43 -8.26
C GLN A 4 -30.96 1.78 -7.00
N MET A 5 -31.78 1.53 -5.97
CA MET A 5 -31.32 0.80 -4.78
C MET A 5 -30.99 -0.67 -5.09
N LYS A 6 -31.75 -1.30 -5.99
CA LYS A 6 -31.49 -2.68 -6.42
C LYS A 6 -30.17 -2.79 -7.17
N GLU A 7 -29.93 -1.86 -8.09
CA GLU A 7 -28.68 -1.73 -8.84
C GLU A 7 -27.48 -1.47 -7.92
N MET A 8 -27.61 -0.52 -6.98
CA MET A 8 -26.54 -0.24 -6.01
C MET A 8 -26.18 -1.46 -5.16
N LYS A 9 -27.16 -2.25 -4.72
CA LYS A 9 -26.92 -3.51 -3.99
C LYS A 9 -26.21 -4.56 -4.86
N SER A 10 -26.55 -4.63 -6.15
CA SER A 10 -25.89 -5.53 -7.10
C SER A 10 -24.40 -5.19 -7.24
N GLN A 11 -24.09 -3.90 -7.48
CA GLN A 11 -22.71 -3.42 -7.62
C GLN A 11 -21.89 -3.58 -6.33
N VAL A 12 -22.50 -3.34 -5.16
CA VAL A 12 -21.83 -3.57 -3.87
C VAL A 12 -21.50 -5.05 -3.68
N LYS A 13 -22.42 -5.94 -4.02
CA LYS A 13 -22.19 -7.39 -3.93
C LYS A 13 -21.08 -7.85 -4.89
N GLU A 14 -21.11 -7.38 -6.13
CA GLU A 14 -20.08 -7.68 -7.13
C GLU A 14 -18.69 -7.19 -6.68
N LYS A 15 -18.58 -5.93 -6.22
CA LYS A 15 -17.33 -5.39 -5.65
C LYS A 15 -16.84 -6.19 -4.45
N ALA A 16 -17.74 -6.64 -3.57
CA ALA A 16 -17.37 -7.46 -2.43
C ALA A 16 -16.83 -8.82 -2.87
N THR A 17 -17.44 -9.45 -3.87
CA THR A 17 -16.96 -10.72 -4.45
C THR A 17 -15.59 -10.56 -5.10
N ILE A 18 -15.37 -9.51 -5.90
CA ILE A 18 -14.05 -9.22 -6.50
C ILE A 18 -12.99 -8.97 -5.42
N ASN A 19 -13.33 -8.21 -4.38
CA ASN A 19 -12.41 -7.95 -3.27
C ASN A 19 -12.04 -9.22 -2.50
N LEU A 20 -13.00 -10.13 -2.31
CA LEU A 20 -12.76 -11.41 -1.63
C LEU A 20 -11.89 -12.34 -2.50
N ASP A 21 -12.17 -12.42 -3.79
CA ASP A 21 -11.37 -13.20 -4.75
C ASP A 21 -9.91 -12.71 -4.78
N MET A 22 -9.70 -11.39 -4.84
CA MET A 22 -8.38 -10.77 -4.72
C MET A 22 -7.67 -11.10 -3.40
N LEU A 23 -8.41 -11.25 -2.30
CA LEU A 23 -7.83 -11.55 -0.99
C LEU A 23 -7.44 -13.02 -0.85
N VAL A 24 -8.25 -13.93 -1.40
CA VAL A 24 -8.09 -15.39 -1.27
C VAL A 24 -7.17 -15.97 -2.33
N HIS A 25 -7.23 -15.45 -3.56
CA HIS A 25 -6.50 -15.95 -4.72
C HIS A 25 -5.36 -15.03 -5.14
N ARG A 26 -4.84 -14.21 -4.21
CA ARG A 26 -3.81 -13.19 -4.45
C ARG A 26 -2.56 -13.79 -5.12
N SER A 27 -2.62 -13.88 -6.44
CA SER A 27 -1.60 -14.42 -7.35
C SER A 27 -0.81 -13.30 -8.01
N LYS A 28 -1.11 -12.04 -7.65
CA LYS A 28 -0.55 -10.83 -8.25
C LYS A 28 -0.09 -9.89 -7.15
N THR A 29 1.05 -10.23 -6.56
CA THR A 29 1.81 -9.33 -5.69
C THR A 29 2.48 -8.24 -6.54
N PRO A 30 2.61 -6.99 -6.06
CA PRO A 30 3.43 -6.00 -6.76
C PRO A 30 4.92 -6.33 -6.70
N PHE A 31 5.30 -7.31 -5.87
CA PHE A 31 6.67 -7.73 -5.68
C PHE A 31 7.15 -8.68 -6.79
N THR A 32 8.42 -8.56 -7.16
CA THR A 32 9.11 -9.57 -7.96
C THR A 32 9.24 -10.88 -7.18
N ASN A 33 9.50 -11.99 -7.88
CA ASN A 33 9.79 -13.28 -7.23
C ASN A 33 10.98 -13.16 -6.25
N THR A 34 11.97 -12.32 -6.54
CA THR A 34 13.10 -12.05 -5.61
C THR A 34 12.63 -11.64 -4.23
N VAL A 35 11.65 -10.76 -4.16
CA VAL A 35 11.10 -10.24 -2.91
C VAL A 35 10.07 -11.22 -2.34
N ASP A 36 9.18 -11.75 -3.18
CA ASP A 36 8.06 -12.60 -2.74
C ASP A 36 8.54 -13.95 -2.16
N ASP A 37 9.56 -14.54 -2.79
CA ASP A 37 10.16 -15.82 -2.37
C ASP A 37 11.24 -15.64 -1.29
N TYR A 38 11.51 -14.40 -0.85
CA TYR A 38 12.56 -14.14 0.13
C TYR A 38 12.22 -14.78 1.49
N PRO A 39 13.15 -15.54 2.10
CA PRO A 39 12.87 -16.24 3.35
C PRO A 39 12.65 -15.26 4.50
N PHE A 40 11.50 -15.41 5.18
CA PHE A 40 11.23 -14.64 6.38
C PHE A 40 12.12 -15.08 7.54
N PRO A 41 12.74 -14.13 8.28
CA PRO A 41 13.50 -14.49 9.46
C PRO A 41 12.57 -15.02 10.55
N THR A 42 13.00 -16.08 11.23
CA THR A 42 12.22 -16.78 12.27
C THR A 42 11.83 -15.90 13.46
N LYS A 43 12.49 -14.75 13.64
CA LYS A 43 12.23 -13.79 14.73
C LYS A 43 11.77 -12.42 14.22
N PHE A 44 11.18 -12.33 13.03
CA PHE A 44 10.65 -11.07 12.52
C PHE A 44 9.60 -10.49 13.47
N LYS A 45 9.75 -9.22 13.84
CA LYS A 45 8.76 -8.49 14.64
C LYS A 45 8.02 -7.53 13.74
N VAL A 46 6.70 -7.68 13.67
CA VAL A 46 5.86 -6.74 12.94
C VAL A 46 6.12 -5.31 13.45
N PRO A 47 6.41 -4.34 12.56
CA PRO A 47 6.61 -2.96 12.96
C PRO A 47 5.40 -2.42 13.72
N GLN A 48 5.67 -1.90 14.92
CA GLN A 48 4.70 -1.16 15.72
C GLN A 48 4.72 0.30 15.26
N LEU A 49 4.30 0.53 14.00
CA LEU A 49 4.11 1.85 13.44
C LEU A 49 2.64 2.24 13.49
N GLU A 50 2.40 3.54 13.60
CA GLU A 50 1.07 4.08 13.40
C GLU A 50 0.60 3.83 11.96
N ASN A 51 -0.70 3.59 11.80
CA ASN A 51 -1.26 3.34 10.48
C ASN A 51 -1.16 4.59 9.59
N PHE A 52 -0.83 4.40 8.31
CA PHE A 52 -0.83 5.46 7.31
C PHE A 52 -2.05 5.32 6.39
N ASP A 53 -2.92 6.33 6.42
CA ASP A 53 -4.15 6.39 5.64
C ASP A 53 -4.07 7.27 4.38
N GLY A 54 -2.95 7.97 4.19
CA GLY A 54 -2.69 8.92 3.10
C GLY A 54 -2.70 10.40 3.50
N LEU A 55 -3.15 10.74 4.71
CA LEU A 55 -3.40 12.14 5.11
C LEU A 55 -2.17 12.83 5.72
N ARG A 56 -1.30 12.06 6.37
CA ARG A 56 -0.10 12.55 7.08
C ARG A 56 1.07 12.75 6.12
N ASP A 57 2.13 13.42 6.54
CA ASP A 57 3.32 13.60 5.71
C ASP A 57 3.93 12.23 5.30
N PRO A 58 4.04 11.91 3.99
CA PRO A 58 4.57 10.63 3.54
C PRO A 58 6.07 10.52 3.81
N LEU A 59 6.81 11.64 3.86
CA LEU A 59 8.24 11.62 4.16
C LEU A 59 8.49 11.23 5.61
N ASP A 60 7.73 11.83 6.53
CA ASP A 60 7.81 11.53 7.97
C ASP A 60 7.45 10.07 8.27
N TYR A 61 6.37 9.56 7.65
CA TYR A 61 6.01 8.15 7.76
C TYR A 61 7.12 7.22 7.24
N LEU A 62 7.70 7.54 6.08
CA LEU A 62 8.74 6.73 5.46
C LEU A 62 10.02 6.72 6.30
N ASP A 63 10.40 7.86 6.89
CA ASP A 63 11.56 7.95 7.77
C ASP A 63 11.36 7.16 9.07
N SER A 64 10.18 7.28 9.68
CA SER A 64 9.78 6.50 10.86
C SER A 64 9.83 5.00 10.57
N PHE A 65 9.26 4.56 9.44
CA PHE A 65 9.26 3.16 9.03
C PHE A 65 10.70 2.65 8.84
N ARG A 66 11.53 3.41 8.11
CA ARG A 66 12.92 3.06 7.85
C ARG A 66 13.73 2.93 9.13
N THR A 67 13.52 3.83 10.09
CA THR A 67 14.17 3.80 11.39
C THR A 67 13.83 2.52 12.15
N VAL A 68 12.55 2.15 12.24
CA VAL A 68 12.14 0.91 12.91
C VAL A 68 12.70 -0.33 12.22
N MET A 69 12.67 -0.40 10.89
CA MET A 69 13.23 -1.54 10.16
C MET A 69 14.74 -1.67 10.33
N ARG A 70 15.48 -0.54 10.31
CA ARG A 70 16.93 -0.53 10.56
C ARG A 70 17.28 -1.03 11.95
N LEU A 71 16.53 -0.62 12.96
CA LEU A 71 16.73 -1.08 14.34
C LEU A 71 16.51 -2.59 14.50
N GLN A 72 15.65 -3.18 13.66
CA GLN A 72 15.44 -4.62 13.62
C GLN A 72 16.49 -5.37 12.77
N GLY A 73 17.33 -4.66 12.01
CA GLY A 73 18.35 -5.27 11.15
C GLY A 73 17.78 -6.10 10.01
N VAL A 74 16.59 -5.75 9.50
CA VAL A 74 15.94 -6.51 8.43
C VAL A 74 16.44 -6.11 7.02
N SER A 75 16.37 -7.05 6.08
CA SER A 75 16.77 -6.83 4.69
C SER A 75 15.73 -6.01 3.90
N ASN A 76 16.11 -5.56 2.69
CA ASN A 76 15.24 -4.77 1.82
C ASN A 76 13.94 -5.50 1.46
N GLU A 77 14.01 -6.81 1.24
CA GLU A 77 12.89 -7.67 0.86
C GLU A 77 11.87 -7.76 2.00
N ILE A 78 12.36 -7.91 3.24
CA ILE A 78 11.52 -7.87 4.43
C ILE A 78 10.91 -6.49 4.65
N MET A 79 11.65 -5.41 4.35
CA MET A 79 11.06 -4.06 4.37
C MET A 79 9.91 -3.91 3.38
N CYS A 80 10.04 -4.45 2.16
CA CYS A 80 8.96 -4.47 1.17
C CYS A 80 7.71 -5.17 1.73
N HIS A 81 7.85 -6.38 2.27
CA HIS A 81 6.74 -7.14 2.85
C HIS A 81 6.11 -6.46 4.06
N ALA A 82 6.92 -5.82 4.89
CA ALA A 82 6.46 -5.16 6.11
C ALA A 82 5.71 -3.84 5.83
N PHE A 83 6.11 -3.10 4.80
CA PHE A 83 5.55 -1.78 4.47
C PHE A 83 4.01 -1.74 4.33
N PRO A 84 3.35 -2.66 3.59
CA PRO A 84 1.89 -2.63 3.43
C PRO A 84 1.11 -2.97 4.71
N ILE A 85 1.74 -3.48 5.78
CA ILE A 85 1.06 -3.91 7.02
C ILE A 85 0.37 -2.74 7.71
N ASN A 86 1.00 -1.56 7.75
CA ASN A 86 0.47 -0.37 8.41
C ASN A 86 -0.31 0.55 7.44
N LEU A 87 -0.45 0.19 6.16
CA LEU A 87 -1.24 0.97 5.21
C LEU A 87 -2.74 0.74 5.39
N ARG A 88 -3.52 1.82 5.42
CA ARG A 88 -4.99 1.81 5.54
C ARG A 88 -5.61 2.73 4.50
N GLY A 89 -6.94 2.63 4.34
CA GLY A 89 -7.71 3.53 3.49
C GLY A 89 -7.11 3.71 2.09
N SER A 90 -6.91 4.97 1.68
CA SER A 90 -6.39 5.33 0.36
C SER A 90 -5.00 4.75 0.08
N ALA A 91 -4.15 4.63 1.11
CA ALA A 91 -2.82 4.06 0.98
C ALA A 91 -2.84 2.56 0.68
N ARG A 92 -3.77 1.82 1.29
CA ARG A 92 -3.93 0.39 0.98
C ARG A 92 -4.48 0.18 -0.43
N VAL A 93 -5.41 1.04 -0.86
CA VAL A 93 -5.96 1.00 -2.23
C VAL A 93 -4.86 1.27 -3.25
N TRP A 94 -4.05 2.31 -3.06
CA TRP A 94 -2.91 2.61 -3.92
C TRP A 94 -1.95 1.42 -4.03
N PHE A 95 -1.57 0.81 -2.90
CA PHE A 95 -0.65 -0.33 -2.91
C PHE A 95 -1.19 -1.52 -3.72
N ASN A 96 -2.50 -1.78 -3.65
CA ASN A 96 -3.15 -2.84 -4.40
C ASN A 96 -3.28 -2.54 -5.92
N GLN A 97 -3.07 -1.29 -6.34
CA GLN A 97 -3.09 -0.87 -7.74
C GLN A 97 -1.70 -0.87 -8.38
N LEU A 98 -0.65 -1.15 -7.62
CA LEU A 98 0.70 -1.30 -8.16
C LEU A 98 0.74 -2.46 -9.17
N GLU A 99 1.52 -2.26 -10.23
CA GLU A 99 1.72 -3.27 -11.26
C GLU A 99 2.38 -4.53 -10.66
N THR A 100 1.91 -5.70 -11.08
CA THR A 100 2.43 -6.99 -10.61
C THR A 100 3.90 -7.15 -10.97
N GLY A 101 4.73 -7.56 -10.01
CA GLY A 101 6.16 -7.75 -10.26
C GLY A 101 6.97 -6.46 -10.52
N SER A 102 6.41 -5.27 -10.25
CA SER A 102 7.07 -4.00 -10.51
C SER A 102 8.07 -3.56 -9.41
N ILE A 103 7.99 -4.17 -8.22
CA ILE A 103 8.78 -3.79 -7.05
C ILE A 103 9.78 -4.90 -6.70
N ASP A 104 11.06 -4.63 -6.93
CA ASP A 104 12.19 -5.52 -6.61
C ASP A 104 12.95 -5.06 -5.35
N THR A 105 12.81 -3.78 -4.97
CA THR A 105 13.52 -3.21 -3.82
C THR A 105 12.67 -2.23 -3.02
N PHE A 106 13.01 -2.07 -1.74
CA PHE A 106 12.37 -1.07 -0.89
C PHE A 106 12.56 0.37 -1.41
N ALA A 107 13.66 0.64 -2.12
CA ALA A 107 13.89 1.94 -2.75
C ALA A 107 12.87 2.24 -3.86
N GLN A 108 12.54 1.26 -4.70
CA GLN A 108 11.50 1.41 -5.72
C GLN A 108 10.12 1.62 -5.09
N LEU A 109 9.79 0.83 -4.06
CA LEU A 109 8.54 0.99 -3.31
C LEU A 109 8.42 2.40 -2.69
N SER A 110 9.49 2.84 -2.03
CA SER A 110 9.59 4.18 -1.44
C SER A 110 9.38 5.27 -2.48
N ARG A 111 10.00 5.13 -3.66
CA ARG A 111 9.86 6.09 -4.75
C ARG A 111 8.42 6.17 -5.25
N ALA A 112 7.80 5.04 -5.54
CA ALA A 112 6.42 4.96 -5.98
C ALA A 112 5.46 5.58 -4.94
N PHE A 113 5.69 5.30 -3.65
CA PHE A 113 4.91 5.86 -2.55
C PHE A 113 5.00 7.39 -2.50
N ILE A 114 6.21 7.92 -2.54
CA ILE A 114 6.45 9.37 -2.52
C ILE A 114 5.86 10.06 -3.75
N ASP A 115 6.07 9.49 -4.95
CA ASP A 115 5.52 10.06 -6.17
C ASP A 115 3.98 10.08 -6.13
N ASN A 116 3.32 9.07 -5.56
CA ASN A 116 1.87 9.07 -5.39
C ASN A 116 1.37 10.11 -4.37
N PHE A 117 1.90 10.10 -3.15
CA PHE A 117 1.34 10.89 -2.04
C PHE A 117 1.89 12.31 -1.93
N ILE A 118 2.99 12.64 -2.59
CA ILE A 118 3.50 14.03 -2.65
C ILE A 118 3.06 14.72 -3.93
N ARG A 119 3.15 14.08 -5.11
CA ARG A 119 2.69 14.72 -6.35
C ARG A 119 1.17 14.83 -6.42
N GLY A 120 0.44 13.84 -5.90
CA GLY A 120 -1.04 13.90 -5.82
C GLY A 120 -1.57 15.10 -5.03
N ARG A 121 -0.84 15.56 -4.00
CA ARG A 121 -1.22 16.77 -3.23
C ARG A 121 -1.06 18.07 -4.02
N ARG A 122 -0.16 18.11 -5.01
CA ARG A 122 0.05 19.31 -5.83
C ARG A 122 -1.06 19.50 -6.86
N SER A 123 -1.70 18.42 -7.28
CA SER A 123 -2.85 18.46 -8.19
C SER A 123 -4.17 18.83 -7.49
N ALA A 124 -4.21 18.82 -6.15
CA ALA A 124 -5.39 19.14 -5.35
C ALA A 124 -5.39 20.55 -4.75
N ARG A 125 -4.41 21.41 -5.09
CA ARG A 125 -4.49 22.83 -4.74
C ARG A 125 -5.58 23.46 -5.60
N PRO A 126 -6.69 23.98 -5.02
CA PRO A 126 -7.63 24.77 -5.80
C PRO A 126 -6.87 26.02 -6.27
N SER A 127 -6.85 26.25 -7.57
CA SER A 127 -6.54 27.57 -8.11
C SER A 127 -7.54 28.54 -7.50
N ILE A 128 -7.10 29.33 -6.52
CA ILE A 128 -7.83 30.53 -6.12
C ILE A 128 -7.62 31.50 -7.29
N THR A 129 -8.58 31.49 -8.22
CA THR A 129 -8.67 32.52 -9.26
C THR A 129 -9.12 33.80 -8.57
N SER A 130 -8.26 34.82 -8.63
CA SER A 130 -8.57 36.20 -8.28
C SER A 130 -9.47 36.85 -9.34
#